data_AF-A0A520S3P2-F1
#
_entry.id   AF-A0A520S3P2-F1
#
_cell.length_a   1.000
_cell.length_b   1.000
_cell.length_c   1.000
_cell.angle_alpha   90.00
_cell.angle_beta   90.00
_cell.angle_gamma   90.00
#
_symmetry.space_group_name_H-M   'P 1'
#
loop_
_entity.id
_entity.type
_entity.pdbx_description
1 polymer ?
#
loop_
_entity_poly.entity_id
_entity_poly.type
_entity_poly.pdbx_seq_one_letter_code
_entity_poly.pdbx_strand_id
1 'polypeptide(L)'
;MIMAKDNHYDDIRPYFDSEVPQVLSRLLFDIDLLNFLGNWRYPWLFKLSPKLARIPVNAFLKRKLGHINSIKGFQDVVYHYVSDLIRETTSGFEYFGIENLDPEQSYIFVSNHRDIAGDSMLLDYALYSSGLDTVRIAVGDNLVQIRFATDLMKLNKSFIIKRSEEGTKKIYSALLKSSQYIQTSLDEGQSIWIAQSEGRAKDGMDITDPAIIKMFALAERKLDFPNLIRRLNIVPIAISYEYDPCDVQKAVELATVSSDGAYIKPKGEDLANLVRGLGGYKGRVTLKVGSPLKSNFRSAQDVAKEIDQQIRENLVLFPINHWAYSQIEAIKQPLDSNFTDNFRQRLSGCPENARPFFLSMYANPVRNKAQT
;
A
#
# COMPACT_ATOMS: atom_id res chain seq x y z
N MET A 1 21.18 15.17 -25.95
CA MET A 1 20.85 16.40 -25.20
C MET A 1 20.67 15.98 -23.75
N ILE A 2 21.66 16.27 -22.90
CA ILE A 2 21.62 15.91 -21.48
C ILE A 2 20.50 16.76 -20.87
N MET A 3 19.35 16.15 -20.58
CA MET A 3 18.29 16.85 -19.86
C MET A 3 18.88 17.36 -18.55
N ALA A 4 18.80 18.68 -18.35
CA ALA A 4 19.16 19.29 -17.09
C ALA A 4 18.41 18.54 -15.98
N LYS A 5 19.14 18.01 -14.99
CA LYS A 5 18.55 17.47 -13.76
C LYS A 5 17.73 18.58 -13.15
N ASP A 6 16.42 18.57 -13.38
CA ASP A 6 15.52 19.49 -12.73
C ASP A 6 15.41 19.05 -11.27
N ASN A 7 16.23 19.66 -10.42
CA ASN A 7 16.31 19.42 -8.98
C ASN A 7 14.98 19.71 -8.25
N HIS A 8 13.96 20.19 -8.97
CA HIS A 8 12.68 20.60 -8.41
C HIS A 8 12.03 19.50 -7.59
N TYR A 9 12.13 18.22 -7.97
CA TYR A 9 11.45 17.10 -7.28
C TYR A 9 12.35 16.18 -6.44
N ASP A 10 13.65 16.47 -6.29
CA ASP A 10 14.64 15.52 -5.72
C ASP A 10 14.29 14.96 -4.33
N ASP A 11 13.65 15.77 -3.51
CA ASP A 11 13.21 15.42 -2.16
C ASP A 11 11.99 14.49 -2.11
N ILE A 12 11.23 14.38 -3.21
CA ILE A 12 10.01 13.56 -3.27
C ILE A 12 10.08 12.44 -4.31
N ARG A 13 10.77 12.62 -5.43
CA ARG A 13 10.77 11.65 -6.56
C ARG A 13 11.46 10.33 -6.20
N PRO A 14 11.19 9.23 -6.93
CA PRO A 14 11.98 8.01 -6.90
C PRO A 14 13.41 8.21 -7.40
N TYR A 15 14.25 7.18 -7.23
CA TYR A 15 15.60 7.18 -7.79
C TYR A 15 15.59 6.98 -9.31
N PHE A 16 16.56 7.59 -9.99
CA PHE A 16 16.92 7.29 -11.37
C PHE A 16 17.95 6.17 -11.43
N ASP A 17 18.06 5.50 -12.58
CA ASP A 17 19.06 4.44 -12.82
C ASP A 17 20.49 4.89 -12.47
N SER A 18 20.85 6.13 -12.80
CA SER A 18 22.16 6.71 -12.48
C SER A 18 22.49 6.76 -10.97
N GLU A 19 21.47 6.71 -10.10
CA GLU A 19 21.61 6.76 -8.64
C GLU A 19 21.66 5.36 -8.02
N VAL A 20 21.19 4.33 -8.73
CA VAL A 20 21.05 2.96 -8.21
C VAL A 20 22.35 2.37 -7.67
N PRO A 21 23.50 2.43 -8.38
CA PRO A 21 24.75 1.85 -7.84
C PRO A 21 25.18 2.46 -6.50
N GLN A 22 25.01 3.77 -6.34
CA GLN A 22 25.38 4.47 -5.10
C GLN A 22 24.43 4.11 -3.96
N VAL A 23 23.12 4.02 -4.23
CA VAL A 23 22.10 3.67 -3.24
C VAL A 23 22.27 2.22 -2.79
N LEU A 24 22.45 1.28 -3.72
CA LEU A 24 22.67 -0.13 -3.39
C LEU A 24 23.95 -0.34 -2.60
N SER A 25 25.05 0.32 -2.98
CA SER A 25 26.29 0.29 -2.20
C SER A 25 26.05 0.74 -0.76
N ARG A 26 25.35 1.85 -0.55
CA ARG A 26 24.98 2.33 0.79
C ARG A 26 24.16 1.30 1.56
N LEU A 27 23.13 0.71 0.95
CA LEU A 27 22.27 -0.30 1.58
C LEU A 27 23.06 -1.56 2.00
N LEU A 28 24.03 -1.99 1.19
CA LEU A 28 24.87 -3.16 1.49
C LEU A 28 25.77 -2.98 2.74
N PHE A 29 26.00 -1.73 3.16
CA PHE A 29 26.76 -1.38 4.35
C PHE A 29 25.91 -0.77 5.47
N ASP A 30 24.59 -0.68 5.30
CA ASP A 30 23.68 -0.11 6.28
C ASP A 30 23.49 -1.09 7.46
N ILE A 31 23.94 -0.68 8.65
CA ILE A 31 23.92 -1.53 9.85
C ILE A 31 22.50 -1.81 10.31
N ASP A 32 21.58 -0.85 10.15
CA ASP A 32 20.20 -0.99 10.61
C ASP A 32 19.43 -1.96 9.72
N LEU A 33 19.63 -1.89 8.40
CA LEU A 33 19.09 -2.87 7.45
C LEU A 33 19.62 -4.28 7.75
N LEU A 34 20.94 -4.42 7.92
CA LEU A 34 21.55 -5.73 8.18
C LEU A 34 21.12 -6.30 9.53
N ASN A 35 20.91 -5.46 10.54
CA ASN A 35 20.35 -5.88 11.83
C ASN A 35 18.91 -6.36 11.69
N PHE A 36 18.10 -5.58 10.98
CA PHE A 36 16.70 -5.87 10.75
C PHE A 36 16.53 -7.23 10.03
N LEU A 37 17.23 -7.43 8.91
CA LEU A 37 17.20 -8.69 8.17
C LEU A 37 17.84 -9.84 8.96
N GLY A 38 18.91 -9.59 9.71
CA GLY A 38 19.54 -10.59 10.57
C GLY A 38 18.64 -11.08 11.69
N ASN A 39 17.93 -10.17 12.37
CA ASN A 39 16.97 -10.50 13.41
C ASN A 39 15.78 -11.28 12.85
N TRP A 40 15.32 -10.93 11.65
CA TRP A 40 14.21 -11.62 10.99
C TRP A 40 14.60 -13.01 10.48
N ARG A 41 15.73 -13.13 9.77
CA ARG A 41 16.14 -14.37 9.09
C ARG A 41 16.86 -15.37 9.99
N TYR A 42 17.57 -14.87 11.02
CA TYR A 42 18.38 -15.66 11.94
C TYR A 42 18.18 -15.21 13.40
N PRO A 43 16.95 -15.24 13.95
CA PRO A 43 16.63 -14.66 15.27
C PRO A 43 17.49 -15.23 16.40
N TRP A 44 17.75 -16.55 16.38
CA TRP A 44 18.61 -17.20 17.38
C TRP A 44 20.06 -16.74 17.31
N LEU A 45 20.63 -16.64 16.11
CA LEU A 45 22.00 -16.16 15.90
C LEU A 45 22.11 -14.66 16.23
N PHE A 46 21.09 -13.89 15.90
CA PHE A 46 21.04 -12.46 16.20
C PHE A 46 21.04 -12.20 17.71
N LYS A 47 20.29 -13.00 18.49
CA LYS A 47 20.32 -12.95 19.97
C LYS A 47 21.70 -13.25 20.54
N LEU A 48 22.46 -14.16 19.93
CA LEU A 48 23.82 -14.50 20.36
C LEU A 48 24.84 -13.42 19.97
N SER A 49 24.81 -12.98 18.71
CA SER A 49 25.67 -11.93 18.21
C SER A 49 25.10 -11.31 16.94
N PRO A 50 24.63 -10.05 16.99
CA PRO A 50 24.19 -9.32 15.81
C PRO A 50 25.26 -9.29 14.72
N LYS A 51 26.54 -9.15 15.10
CA LYS A 51 27.65 -9.12 14.13
C LYS A 51 27.75 -10.41 13.32
N LEU A 52 27.59 -11.58 13.96
CA LEU A 52 27.64 -12.86 13.26
C LEU A 52 26.42 -13.06 12.36
N ALA A 53 25.23 -12.62 12.79
CA ALA A 53 24.03 -12.68 11.96
C ALA A 53 24.10 -11.79 10.70
N ARG A 54 24.85 -10.67 10.74
CA ARG A 54 25.02 -9.77 9.59
C ARG A 54 25.86 -10.35 8.46
N ILE A 55 26.84 -11.21 8.76
CA ILE A 55 27.78 -11.76 7.76
C ILE A 55 27.04 -12.51 6.63
N PRO A 56 26.19 -13.53 6.92
CA PRO A 56 25.48 -14.24 5.87
C PRO A 56 24.48 -13.35 5.13
N VAL A 57 23.82 -12.41 5.83
CA VAL A 57 22.89 -11.44 5.22
C VAL A 57 23.62 -10.54 4.21
N ASN A 58 24.75 -9.95 4.61
CA ASN A 58 25.53 -9.07 3.74
C ASN A 58 26.06 -9.83 2.51
N ALA A 59 26.62 -11.03 2.71
CA ALA A 59 27.10 -11.87 1.61
C ALA A 59 25.97 -12.19 0.62
N PHE A 60 24.79 -12.53 1.13
CA PHE A 60 23.60 -12.78 0.31
C PHE A 60 23.16 -11.54 -0.49
N LEU A 61 23.05 -10.38 0.16
CA LEU A 61 22.66 -9.14 -0.50
C LEU A 61 23.69 -8.72 -1.56
N LYS A 62 24.99 -8.81 -1.26
CA LYS A 62 26.07 -8.51 -2.24
C LYS A 62 25.96 -9.38 -3.48
N ARG A 63 25.72 -10.68 -3.30
CA ARG A 63 25.56 -11.61 -4.42
C ARG A 63 24.36 -11.26 -5.30
N LYS A 64 23.24 -10.86 -4.69
CA LYS A 64 21.98 -10.60 -5.39
C LYS A 64 21.89 -9.19 -5.99
N LEU A 65 22.41 -8.19 -5.30
CA LEU A 65 22.24 -6.78 -5.66
C LEU A 65 23.53 -6.11 -6.17
N GLY A 66 24.70 -6.70 -5.95
CA GLY A 66 25.99 -6.05 -6.24
C GLY A 66 26.28 -5.80 -7.72
N HIS A 67 25.56 -6.46 -8.63
CA HIS A 67 25.68 -6.28 -10.08
C HIS A 67 24.54 -5.43 -10.69
N ILE A 68 23.58 -5.00 -9.87
CA ILE A 68 22.41 -4.26 -10.33
C ILE A 68 22.76 -2.77 -10.46
N ASN A 69 22.38 -2.18 -11.59
CA ASN A 69 22.70 -0.80 -11.95
C ASN A 69 21.49 0.00 -12.48
N SER A 70 20.29 -0.56 -12.39
CA SER A 70 19.04 0.06 -12.84
C SER A 70 17.89 -0.26 -11.89
N ILE A 71 16.86 0.59 -11.92
CA ILE A 71 15.61 0.41 -11.17
C ILE A 71 14.93 -0.88 -11.61
N LYS A 72 14.87 -1.12 -12.93
CA LYS A 72 14.29 -2.34 -13.48
C LYS A 72 15.00 -3.59 -12.96
N GLY A 73 16.34 -3.63 -12.99
CA GLY A 73 17.10 -4.76 -12.49
C GLY A 73 16.91 -4.99 -10.98
N PHE A 74 16.72 -3.92 -10.19
CA PHE A 74 16.37 -4.05 -8.78
C PHE A 74 14.98 -4.64 -8.60
N GLN A 75 13.99 -4.13 -9.34
CA GLN A 75 12.61 -4.61 -9.29
C GLN A 75 12.50 -6.08 -9.74
N ASP A 76 13.23 -6.50 -10.78
CA ASP A 76 13.28 -7.92 -11.21
C ASP A 76 13.72 -8.85 -10.07
N VAL A 77 14.71 -8.43 -9.28
CA VAL A 77 15.15 -9.17 -8.09
C VAL A 77 14.06 -9.17 -7.01
N VAL A 78 13.41 -8.03 -6.78
CA VAL A 78 12.30 -7.91 -5.81
C VAL A 78 11.12 -8.80 -6.20
N TYR A 79 10.72 -8.83 -7.47
CA TYR A 79 9.57 -9.61 -7.95
C TYR A 79 9.74 -11.11 -7.75
N HIS A 80 10.96 -11.62 -7.84
CA HIS A 80 11.23 -13.02 -7.48
C HIS A 80 10.84 -13.30 -6.02
N TYR A 81 11.23 -12.44 -5.08
CA TYR A 81 10.86 -12.60 -3.67
C TYR A 81 9.39 -12.29 -3.40
N VAL A 82 8.78 -11.36 -4.13
CA VAL A 82 7.33 -11.09 -4.02
C VAL A 82 6.54 -12.31 -4.47
N SER A 83 6.96 -13.00 -5.54
CA SER A 83 6.33 -14.26 -5.98
C SER A 83 6.39 -15.34 -4.88
N ASP A 84 7.56 -15.51 -4.26
CA ASP A 84 7.72 -16.42 -3.12
C ASP A 84 6.84 -16.01 -1.94
N LEU A 85 6.82 -14.72 -1.60
CA LEU A 85 6.01 -14.17 -0.51
C LEU A 85 4.51 -14.40 -0.73
N ILE A 86 4.01 -14.19 -1.95
CA ILE A 86 2.61 -14.45 -2.31
C ILE A 86 2.30 -15.94 -2.13
N ARG A 87 3.16 -16.83 -2.63
CA ARG A 87 2.99 -18.28 -2.53
C ARG A 87 3.00 -18.76 -1.08
N GLU A 88 3.85 -18.18 -0.23
CA GLU A 88 4.01 -18.58 1.17
C GLU A 88 2.96 -17.95 2.10
N THR A 89 2.46 -16.76 1.78
CA THR A 89 1.58 -15.99 2.68
C THR A 89 0.12 -15.94 2.23
N THR A 90 -0.24 -16.52 1.09
CA THR A 90 -1.63 -16.56 0.61
C THR A 90 -2.05 -17.99 0.28
N SER A 91 -3.36 -18.21 0.16
CA SER A 91 -3.95 -19.46 -0.35
C SER A 91 -4.33 -19.36 -1.83
N GLY A 92 -3.81 -18.34 -2.51
CA GLY A 92 -4.19 -17.96 -3.86
C GLY A 92 -4.27 -16.45 -3.96
N PHE A 93 -3.62 -15.91 -4.99
CA PHE A 93 -3.75 -14.52 -5.42
C PHE A 93 -4.31 -14.50 -6.83
N GLU A 94 -5.48 -13.89 -7.00
CA GLU A 94 -6.13 -13.71 -8.28
C GLU A 94 -6.25 -12.22 -8.59
N TYR A 95 -6.04 -11.86 -9.86
CA TYR A 95 -6.23 -10.50 -10.32
C TYR A 95 -7.05 -10.46 -11.62
N PHE A 96 -7.86 -9.42 -11.77
CA PHE A 96 -8.79 -9.25 -12.89
C PHE A 96 -8.77 -7.81 -13.41
N GLY A 97 -9.03 -7.63 -14.69
CA GLY A 97 -9.19 -6.32 -15.33
C GLY A 97 -7.88 -5.67 -15.79
N ILE A 98 -6.73 -6.26 -15.47
CA ILE A 98 -5.40 -5.80 -15.93
C ILE A 98 -5.33 -5.91 -17.47
N GLU A 99 -5.94 -6.94 -18.04
CA GLU A 99 -6.03 -7.19 -19.48
C GLU A 99 -6.81 -6.11 -20.26
N ASN A 100 -7.56 -5.26 -19.57
CA ASN A 100 -8.32 -4.14 -20.18
C ASN A 100 -7.53 -2.82 -20.19
N LEU A 101 -6.31 -2.82 -19.64
CA LEU A 101 -5.43 -1.65 -19.62
C LEU A 101 -4.72 -1.49 -20.97
N ASP A 102 -4.62 -0.25 -21.43
CA ASP A 102 -3.84 0.12 -22.61
C ASP A 102 -2.38 0.35 -22.19
N PRO A 103 -1.41 -0.43 -22.69
CA PRO A 103 0.00 -0.31 -22.30
C PRO A 103 0.63 1.03 -22.71
N GLU A 104 0.02 1.75 -23.66
CA GLU A 104 0.49 3.05 -24.12
C GLU A 104 -0.08 4.22 -23.30
N GLN A 105 -0.94 3.94 -22.31
CA GLN A 105 -1.53 4.94 -21.43
C GLN A 105 -0.99 4.84 -20.00
N SER A 106 -0.87 6.02 -19.37
CA SER A 106 -0.66 6.14 -17.93
C SER A 106 -1.97 6.30 -17.18
N TYR A 107 -2.06 5.70 -16.00
CA TYR A 107 -3.25 5.73 -15.14
C TYR A 107 -2.91 6.23 -13.74
N ILE A 108 -3.90 6.83 -13.06
CA ILE A 108 -3.86 6.96 -11.60
C ILE A 108 -4.73 5.86 -11.00
N PHE A 109 -4.10 4.82 -10.48
CA PHE A 109 -4.77 3.77 -9.73
C PHE A 109 -5.09 4.26 -8.31
N VAL A 110 -6.38 4.31 -7.98
CA VAL A 110 -6.85 4.67 -6.64
C VAL A 110 -7.43 3.42 -5.97
N SER A 111 -6.78 2.97 -4.90
CA SER A 111 -7.14 1.72 -4.23
C SER A 111 -7.71 1.93 -2.84
N ASN A 112 -8.58 1.02 -2.42
CA ASN A 112 -8.77 0.81 -0.98
C ASN A 112 -7.45 0.39 -0.34
N HIS A 113 -7.27 0.75 0.94
CA HIS A 113 -5.98 0.62 1.59
C HIS A 113 -6.09 -0.21 2.86
N ARG A 114 -5.70 -1.49 2.79
CA ARG A 114 -5.81 -2.43 3.91
C ARG A 114 -4.44 -2.77 4.49
N ASP A 115 -3.42 -2.82 3.66
CA ASP A 115 -2.04 -3.10 4.07
C ASP A 115 -1.12 -1.90 3.77
N ILE A 116 -0.12 -1.62 4.64
CA ILE A 116 0.79 -0.49 4.46
C ILE A 116 1.52 -0.53 3.10
N ALA A 117 1.96 -1.72 2.67
CA ALA A 117 2.78 -1.87 1.46
C ALA A 117 2.32 -3.03 0.57
N GLY A 118 1.58 -4.00 1.12
CA GLY A 118 1.06 -5.14 0.38
C GLY A 118 0.13 -4.76 -0.76
N ASP A 119 -0.65 -3.67 -0.60
CA ASP A 119 -1.63 -3.23 -1.59
C ASP A 119 -0.96 -2.84 -2.91
N SER A 120 0.05 -1.94 -2.86
CA SER A 120 0.80 -1.54 -4.04
C SER A 120 1.71 -2.66 -4.56
N MET A 121 2.29 -3.46 -3.67
CA MET A 121 3.09 -4.63 -4.05
C MET A 121 2.29 -5.64 -4.89
N LEU A 122 1.04 -5.93 -4.53
CA LEU A 122 0.20 -6.87 -5.27
C LEU A 122 -0.23 -6.32 -6.63
N LEU A 123 -0.51 -5.02 -6.72
CA LEU A 123 -0.74 -4.36 -8.00
C LEU A 123 0.49 -4.44 -8.91
N ASP A 124 1.65 -4.05 -8.39
CA ASP A 124 2.91 -4.08 -9.12
C ASP A 124 3.26 -5.50 -9.59
N TYR A 125 3.03 -6.51 -8.75
CA TYR A 125 3.18 -7.91 -9.15
C TYR A 125 2.23 -8.30 -10.28
N ALA A 126 0.96 -7.89 -10.23
CA ALA A 126 -0.02 -8.17 -11.28
C ALA A 126 0.34 -7.48 -12.61
N LEU A 127 0.78 -6.22 -12.56
CA LEU A 127 1.25 -5.46 -13.72
C LEU A 127 2.49 -6.13 -14.34
N TYR A 128 3.51 -6.37 -13.51
CA TYR A 128 4.76 -7.01 -13.94
C TYR A 128 4.51 -8.39 -14.56
N SER A 129 3.70 -9.22 -13.91
CA SER A 129 3.35 -10.56 -14.41
C SER A 129 2.57 -10.52 -15.73
N SER A 130 1.90 -9.40 -16.02
CA SER A 130 1.17 -9.16 -17.26
C SER A 130 1.98 -8.44 -18.33
N GLY A 131 3.28 -8.20 -18.08
CA GLY A 131 4.18 -7.52 -19.02
C GLY A 131 3.99 -6.00 -19.09
N LEU A 132 3.30 -5.40 -18.12
CA LEU A 132 3.09 -3.96 -18.01
C LEU A 132 4.11 -3.30 -17.09
N ASP A 133 4.30 -2.00 -17.29
CA ASP A 133 5.14 -1.17 -16.42
C ASP A 133 4.52 -1.03 -15.02
N THR A 134 5.40 -1.06 -14.02
CA THR A 134 5.04 -0.94 -12.60
C THR A 134 4.82 0.53 -12.25
N VAL A 135 4.05 0.79 -11.21
CA VAL A 135 3.62 2.14 -10.86
C VAL A 135 4.67 2.96 -10.11
N ARG A 136 4.50 4.28 -10.09
CA ARG A 136 5.04 5.16 -9.06
C ARG A 136 4.11 5.14 -7.84
N ILE A 137 4.63 4.78 -6.68
CA ILE A 137 3.82 4.56 -5.47
C ILE A 137 3.82 5.84 -4.62
N ALA A 138 2.65 6.43 -4.41
CA ALA A 138 2.50 7.56 -3.50
C ALA A 138 2.58 7.10 -2.04
N VAL A 139 3.54 7.64 -1.27
CA VAL A 139 3.73 7.28 0.15
C VAL A 139 3.75 8.52 1.04
N GLY A 140 3.19 8.41 2.25
CA GLY A 140 3.26 9.47 3.26
C GLY A 140 4.66 9.59 3.87
N ASP A 141 4.99 10.77 4.38
CA ASP A 141 6.27 11.04 5.07
C ASP A 141 6.41 10.35 6.44
N ASN A 142 5.32 9.81 7.00
CA ASN A 142 5.33 9.02 8.24
C ASN A 142 6.28 7.80 8.19
N LEU A 143 6.45 7.18 7.01
CA LEU A 143 7.34 6.03 6.82
C LEU A 143 8.82 6.43 6.60
N VAL A 144 9.09 7.72 6.40
CA VAL A 144 10.40 8.25 5.95
C VAL A 144 11.39 8.40 7.12
N GLN A 145 11.04 7.97 8.32
CA GLN A 145 11.88 8.14 9.52
C GLN A 145 13.14 7.26 9.54
N ILE A 146 13.21 6.22 8.70
CA ILE A 146 14.33 5.28 8.67
C ILE A 146 14.97 5.29 7.28
N ARG A 147 16.25 5.69 7.21
CA ARG A 147 16.94 5.95 5.95
C ARG A 147 16.93 4.77 4.97
N PHE A 148 17.26 3.56 5.43
CA PHE A 148 17.28 2.39 4.54
C PHE A 148 15.88 2.06 4.01
N ALA A 149 14.83 2.30 4.79
CA ALA A 149 13.45 2.08 4.36
C ALA A 149 13.08 3.08 3.26
N THR A 150 13.40 4.36 3.46
CA THR A 150 13.25 5.39 2.43
C THR A 150 14.02 5.03 1.14
N ASP A 151 15.25 4.56 1.26
CA ASP A 151 16.07 4.15 0.12
C ASP A 151 15.41 3.01 -0.67
N LEU A 152 14.91 1.97 0.03
CA LEU A 152 14.20 0.84 -0.59
C LEU A 152 12.89 1.28 -1.24
N MET A 153 12.11 2.14 -0.60
CA MET A 153 10.87 2.68 -1.14
C MET A 153 11.14 3.47 -2.43
N LYS A 154 12.13 4.35 -2.43
CA LYS A 154 12.53 5.13 -3.62
C LYS A 154 13.10 4.27 -4.74
N LEU A 155 13.80 3.17 -4.42
CA LEU A 155 14.23 2.17 -5.41
C LEU A 155 13.03 1.42 -6.01
N ASN A 156 11.97 1.19 -5.23
CA ASN A 156 10.70 0.63 -5.70
C ASN A 156 9.73 1.71 -6.21
N LYS A 157 10.25 2.70 -6.95
CA LYS A 157 9.48 3.77 -7.58
C LYS A 157 8.55 4.59 -6.64
N SER A 158 8.72 4.55 -5.33
CA SER A 158 7.88 5.36 -4.43
C SER A 158 8.28 6.83 -4.45
N PHE A 159 7.28 7.72 -4.39
CA PHE A 159 7.46 9.15 -4.23
C PHE A 159 6.72 9.68 -3.00
N ILE A 160 7.29 10.68 -2.34
CA ILE A 160 6.87 11.11 -1.00
C ILE A 160 5.89 12.27 -1.09
N ILE A 161 4.72 12.11 -0.47
CA ILE A 161 3.78 13.20 -0.21
C ILE A 161 4.06 13.72 1.19
N LYS A 162 4.65 14.92 1.27
CA LYS A 162 4.96 15.60 2.53
C LYS A 162 3.68 16.20 3.13
N ARG A 163 3.39 15.82 4.38
CA ARG A 163 2.16 16.21 5.11
C ARG A 163 2.45 16.70 6.52
N SER A 164 3.60 16.34 7.08
CA SER A 164 4.05 16.73 8.42
C SER A 164 4.61 18.17 8.46
N GLU A 165 4.40 18.97 7.41
CA GLU A 165 4.86 20.36 7.34
C GLU A 165 3.99 21.27 8.21
N GLU A 166 4.62 22.08 9.06
CA GLU A 166 3.90 23.04 9.88
C GLU A 166 3.58 24.33 9.12
N GLY A 167 2.30 24.70 9.10
CA GLY A 167 1.79 25.94 8.55
C GLY A 167 1.19 25.82 7.15
N THR A 168 0.04 26.47 6.95
CA THR A 168 -0.82 26.36 5.75
C THR A 168 -0.07 26.58 4.44
N LYS A 169 0.89 27.52 4.40
CA LYS A 169 1.68 27.80 3.19
C LYS A 169 2.60 26.65 2.80
N LYS A 170 3.26 26.01 3.78
CA LYS A 170 4.17 24.89 3.51
C LYS A 170 3.40 23.65 3.09
N ILE A 171 2.30 23.35 3.80
CA ILE A 171 1.38 22.25 3.43
C ILE A 171 0.89 22.44 2.00
N TYR A 172 0.40 23.64 1.68
CA TYR A 172 -0.07 23.95 0.32
C TYR A 172 1.03 23.77 -0.73
N SER A 173 2.24 24.26 -0.46
CA SER A 173 3.39 24.10 -1.36
C SER A 173 3.74 22.62 -1.58
N ALA A 174 3.74 21.81 -0.52
CA ALA A 174 4.00 20.38 -0.59
C ALA A 174 2.92 19.63 -1.41
N LEU A 175 1.65 19.96 -1.22
CA LEU A 175 0.54 19.38 -1.98
C LEU A 175 0.59 19.81 -3.46
N LEU A 176 0.88 21.08 -3.74
CA LEU A 176 1.04 21.58 -5.11
C LEU A 176 2.21 20.86 -5.81
N LYS A 177 3.34 20.72 -5.13
CA LYS A 177 4.50 20.00 -5.66
C LYS A 177 4.18 18.53 -5.96
N SER A 178 3.45 17.87 -5.07
CA SER A 178 3.00 16.48 -5.27
C SER A 178 2.06 16.39 -6.48
N SER A 179 1.12 17.33 -6.61
CA SER A 179 0.22 17.43 -7.77
C SER A 179 0.99 17.62 -9.08
N GLN A 180 1.98 18.53 -9.11
CA GLN A 180 2.82 18.76 -10.28
C GLN A 180 3.60 17.50 -10.66
N TYR A 181 4.18 16.81 -9.68
CA TYR A 181 4.90 15.56 -9.91
C TYR A 181 4.00 14.45 -10.46
N ILE A 182 2.74 14.37 -9.98
CA ILE A 182 1.74 13.45 -10.52
C ILE A 182 1.49 13.74 -12.00
N GLN A 183 1.25 15.00 -12.37
CA GLN A 183 1.04 15.39 -13.78
C GLN A 183 2.26 15.06 -14.64
N THR A 184 3.47 15.43 -14.20
CA THR A 184 4.71 15.09 -14.90
C THR A 184 4.87 13.58 -15.07
N SER A 185 4.50 12.78 -14.07
CA SER A 185 4.58 11.32 -14.19
C SER A 185 3.67 10.77 -15.27
N LEU A 186 2.42 11.27 -15.36
CA LEU A 186 1.49 10.87 -16.41
C LEU A 186 1.97 11.31 -17.79
N ASP A 187 2.47 12.54 -17.91
CA ASP A 187 3.02 13.05 -19.17
C ASP A 187 4.28 12.25 -19.63
N GLU A 188 5.03 11.65 -18.69
CA GLU A 188 6.14 10.72 -18.93
C GLU A 188 5.68 9.27 -19.21
N GLY A 189 4.37 9.01 -19.25
CA GLY A 189 3.81 7.67 -19.45
C GLY A 189 3.91 6.75 -18.23
N GLN A 190 4.16 7.29 -17.03
CA GLN A 190 4.30 6.51 -15.80
C GLN A 190 3.01 6.54 -14.99
N SER A 191 2.37 5.37 -14.86
CA SER A 191 1.21 5.18 -13.99
C SER A 191 1.56 5.36 -12.51
N ILE A 192 0.57 5.74 -11.71
CA ILE A 192 0.70 6.00 -10.28
C ILE A 192 -0.27 5.11 -9.50
N TRP A 193 0.14 4.67 -8.32
CA TRP A 193 -0.76 4.12 -7.32
C TRP A 193 -0.84 5.06 -6.11
N ILE A 194 -2.06 5.24 -5.60
CA ILE A 194 -2.32 5.99 -4.38
C ILE A 194 -3.53 5.41 -3.63
N ALA A 195 -3.43 5.37 -2.31
CA ALA A 195 -4.55 5.02 -1.45
C ALA A 195 -5.68 6.05 -1.53
N GLN A 196 -6.93 5.58 -1.48
CA GLN A 196 -8.14 6.40 -1.55
C GLN A 196 -8.32 7.36 -0.37
N SER A 197 -7.60 7.15 0.73
CA SER A 197 -7.62 7.99 1.91
C SER A 197 -6.27 7.92 2.64
N GLU A 198 -6.07 8.84 3.58
CA GLU A 198 -4.87 8.82 4.42
C GLU A 198 -4.93 7.70 5.46
N GLY A 199 -3.90 6.86 5.43
CA GLY A 199 -3.78 5.72 6.33
C GLY A 199 -4.63 4.53 5.87
N ARG A 200 -4.23 3.34 6.31
CA ARG A 200 -5.00 2.11 6.03
C ARG A 200 -6.33 2.12 6.79
N ALA A 201 -7.36 1.54 6.17
CA ALA A 201 -8.63 1.26 6.83
C ALA A 201 -8.40 0.34 8.03
N LYS A 202 -8.79 0.81 9.22
CA LYS A 202 -8.69 0.03 10.47
C LYS A 202 -9.96 -0.77 10.74
N ASP A 203 -11.09 -0.29 10.25
CA ASP A 203 -12.42 -0.85 10.42
C ASP A 203 -12.95 -1.52 9.15
N GLY A 204 -12.18 -1.57 8.06
CA GLY A 204 -12.62 -2.17 6.79
C GLY A 204 -13.71 -1.39 6.06
N MET A 205 -13.97 -0.13 6.43
CA MET A 205 -14.83 0.78 5.68
C MET A 205 -14.01 1.45 4.59
N ASP A 206 -14.37 1.20 3.33
CA ASP A 206 -13.67 1.74 2.17
C ASP A 206 -14.41 3.02 1.73
N ILE A 207 -13.95 4.20 2.20
CA ILE A 207 -14.44 5.52 1.80
C ILE A 207 -13.31 6.38 1.23
N THR A 208 -13.51 6.97 0.06
CA THR A 208 -12.54 7.84 -0.61
C THR A 208 -12.59 9.25 -0.03
N ASP A 209 -11.43 9.82 0.34
CA ASP A 209 -11.33 11.21 0.79
C ASP A 209 -11.30 12.17 -0.41
N PRO A 210 -12.30 13.04 -0.60
CA PRO A 210 -12.31 14.01 -1.70
C PRO A 210 -11.09 14.94 -1.73
N ALA A 211 -10.35 15.08 -0.62
CA ALA A 211 -9.11 15.84 -0.56
C ALA A 211 -8.03 15.32 -1.52
N ILE A 212 -7.97 14.00 -1.79
CA ILE A 212 -6.99 13.45 -2.74
C ILE A 212 -7.28 13.95 -4.17
N ILE A 213 -8.55 14.02 -4.55
CA ILE A 213 -8.97 14.50 -5.87
C ILE A 213 -8.68 16.00 -6.00
N LYS A 214 -8.94 16.77 -4.93
CA LYS A 214 -8.56 18.19 -4.88
C LYS A 214 -7.05 18.37 -5.04
N MET A 215 -6.26 17.49 -4.43
CA MET A 215 -4.80 17.49 -4.54
C MET A 215 -4.34 17.18 -5.96
N PHE A 216 -4.93 16.22 -6.68
CA PHE A 216 -4.63 15.99 -8.10
C PHE A 216 -4.87 17.23 -8.98
N ALA A 217 -5.91 18.02 -8.65
CA ALA A 217 -6.30 19.20 -9.40
C ALA A 217 -5.44 20.46 -9.15
N LEU A 218 -4.55 20.45 -8.14
CA LEU A 218 -3.83 21.66 -7.72
C LEU A 218 -2.91 22.25 -8.79
N ALA A 219 -2.25 21.40 -9.58
CA ALA A 219 -1.33 21.83 -10.64
C ALA A 219 -2.06 22.38 -11.89
N GLU A 220 -3.28 21.94 -12.15
CA GLU A 220 -4.00 22.16 -13.42
C GLU A 220 -5.29 22.97 -13.24
N ARG A 221 -5.24 24.01 -12.40
CA ARG A 221 -6.41 24.84 -12.03
C ARG A 221 -7.08 25.58 -13.20
N LYS A 222 -6.42 25.66 -14.35
CA LYS A 222 -6.93 26.34 -15.55
C LYS A 222 -7.81 25.44 -16.41
N LEU A 223 -7.69 24.11 -16.27
CA LEU A 223 -8.56 23.16 -16.94
C LEU A 223 -9.92 23.13 -16.25
N ASP A 224 -10.99 23.01 -17.03
CA ASP A 224 -12.29 22.67 -16.46
C ASP A 224 -12.22 21.29 -15.81
N PHE A 225 -12.97 21.13 -14.73
CA PHE A 225 -12.91 19.94 -13.88
C PHE A 225 -13.21 18.63 -14.65
N PRO A 226 -14.23 18.56 -15.53
CA PRO A 226 -14.47 17.36 -16.35
C PRO A 226 -13.28 16.97 -17.25
N ASN A 227 -12.68 17.93 -17.95
CA ASN A 227 -11.52 17.67 -18.80
C ASN A 227 -10.30 17.24 -17.98
N LEU A 228 -10.09 17.84 -16.79
CA LEU A 228 -9.06 17.42 -15.87
C LEU A 228 -9.22 15.96 -15.45
N ILE A 229 -10.43 15.54 -15.01
CA ILE A 229 -10.66 14.15 -14.59
C ILE A 229 -10.40 13.16 -15.72
N ARG A 230 -10.81 13.49 -16.96
CA ARG A 230 -10.52 12.64 -18.13
C ARG A 230 -9.01 12.55 -18.41
N ARG A 231 -8.26 13.64 -18.25
CA ARG A 231 -6.79 13.63 -18.38
C ARG A 231 -6.10 12.80 -17.30
N LEU A 232 -6.59 12.85 -16.06
CA LEU A 232 -6.02 12.11 -14.92
C LEU A 232 -6.16 10.59 -15.08
N ASN A 233 -7.07 10.12 -15.93
CA ASN A 233 -7.26 8.70 -16.25
C ASN A 233 -7.33 7.82 -14.99
N ILE A 234 -8.18 8.24 -14.04
CA ILE A 234 -8.30 7.59 -12.74
C ILE A 234 -8.96 6.21 -12.92
N VAL A 235 -8.36 5.18 -12.34
CA VAL A 235 -8.86 3.80 -12.35
C VAL A 235 -9.00 3.31 -10.91
N PRO A 236 -10.22 3.07 -10.42
CA PRO A 236 -10.43 2.49 -9.09
C PRO A 236 -9.93 1.05 -9.01
N ILE A 237 -9.33 0.66 -7.88
CA ILE A 237 -8.90 -0.71 -7.59
C ILE A 237 -9.51 -1.19 -6.28
N ALA A 238 -10.06 -2.41 -6.30
CA ALA A 238 -10.47 -3.11 -5.09
C ALA A 238 -9.51 -4.25 -4.78
N ILE A 239 -8.90 -4.21 -3.60
CA ILE A 239 -8.10 -5.30 -3.05
C ILE A 239 -8.85 -5.91 -1.87
N SER A 240 -9.06 -7.23 -1.95
CA SER A 240 -9.80 -8.01 -0.97
C SER A 240 -8.88 -9.06 -0.37
N TYR A 241 -8.61 -8.95 0.93
CA TYR A 241 -7.92 -9.97 1.71
C TYR A 241 -8.93 -10.78 2.51
N GLU A 242 -8.78 -12.09 2.53
CA GLU A 242 -9.57 -12.96 3.41
C GLU A 242 -9.20 -12.74 4.88
N TYR A 243 -7.92 -12.59 5.17
CA TYR A 243 -7.41 -12.23 6.49
C TYR A 243 -6.47 -11.04 6.41
N ASP A 244 -6.64 -10.08 7.32
CA ASP A 244 -5.72 -8.96 7.47
C ASP A 244 -4.59 -9.36 8.44
N PRO A 245 -3.32 -9.36 8.02
CA PRO A 245 -2.22 -9.73 8.91
C PRO A 245 -2.07 -8.85 10.15
N CYS A 246 -2.59 -7.63 10.13
CA CYS A 246 -2.58 -6.67 11.23
C CYS A 246 -3.93 -6.54 11.93
N ASP A 247 -4.87 -7.47 11.71
CA ASP A 247 -6.23 -7.46 12.26
C ASP A 247 -6.28 -7.21 13.78
N VAL A 248 -5.51 -7.95 14.57
CA VAL A 248 -5.47 -7.81 16.02
C VAL A 248 -4.89 -6.45 16.43
N GLN A 249 -3.82 -5.98 15.78
CA GLN A 249 -3.21 -4.69 16.11
C GLN A 249 -4.17 -3.53 15.81
N LYS A 250 -4.87 -3.58 14.67
CA LYS A 250 -5.91 -2.61 14.31
C LYS A 250 -7.05 -2.61 15.33
N ALA A 251 -7.51 -3.79 15.72
CA ALA A 251 -8.59 -3.93 16.70
C ALA A 251 -8.20 -3.37 18.08
N VAL A 252 -6.98 -3.64 18.55
CA VAL A 252 -6.46 -3.08 19.81
C VAL A 252 -6.35 -1.57 19.73
N GLU A 253 -5.81 -1.03 18.64
CA GLU A 253 -5.72 0.41 18.43
C GLU A 253 -7.10 1.08 18.48
N LEU A 254 -8.09 0.53 17.76
CA LEU A 254 -9.47 1.05 17.77
C LEU A 254 -10.11 0.96 19.17
N ALA A 255 -9.88 -0.14 19.90
CA ALA A 255 -10.37 -0.30 21.26
C ALA A 255 -9.77 0.75 22.21
N THR A 256 -8.46 0.99 22.12
CA THR A 256 -7.77 2.01 22.93
C THR A 256 -8.24 3.42 22.58
N VAL A 257 -8.43 3.76 21.30
CA VAL A 257 -9.02 5.06 20.93
C VAL A 257 -10.44 5.19 21.50
N SER A 258 -11.24 4.12 21.45
CA SER A 258 -12.60 4.13 21.97
C SER A 258 -12.67 4.25 23.49
N SER A 259 -11.71 3.70 24.24
CA SER A 259 -11.69 3.74 25.71
C SER A 259 -10.98 4.97 26.25
N ASP A 260 -9.85 5.35 25.66
CA ASP A 260 -8.89 6.32 26.21
C ASP A 260 -8.88 7.63 25.41
N GLY A 261 -9.61 7.70 24.30
CA GLY A 261 -9.75 8.86 23.41
C GLY A 261 -8.59 9.06 22.44
N ALA A 262 -7.46 8.39 22.64
CA ALA A 262 -6.29 8.48 21.76
C ALA A 262 -5.45 7.20 21.80
N TYR A 263 -4.69 6.96 20.72
CA TYR A 263 -3.68 5.91 20.67
C TYR A 263 -2.31 6.52 20.35
N ILE A 264 -1.37 6.37 21.27
CA ILE A 264 0.01 6.84 21.08
C ILE A 264 0.80 5.71 20.45
N LYS A 265 1.08 5.83 19.16
CA LYS A 265 1.86 4.84 18.42
C LYS A 265 3.29 4.73 19.01
N PRO A 266 3.73 3.53 19.41
CA PRO A 266 5.12 3.29 19.78
C PRO A 266 6.07 3.56 18.61
N LYS A 267 7.29 3.99 18.93
CA LYS A 267 8.34 4.17 17.93
C LYS A 267 8.63 2.84 17.21
N GLY A 268 8.60 2.86 15.88
CA GLY A 268 8.86 1.69 15.04
C GLY A 268 7.66 0.78 14.79
N GLU A 269 6.48 1.12 15.30
CA GLU A 269 5.25 0.34 15.05
C GLU A 269 4.93 0.23 13.55
N ASP A 270 5.05 1.32 12.79
CA ASP A 270 4.71 1.29 11.36
C ASP A 270 5.64 0.34 10.58
N LEU A 271 6.94 0.26 10.92
CA LEU A 271 7.86 -0.72 10.34
C LEU A 271 7.46 -2.15 10.75
N ALA A 272 7.12 -2.38 12.01
CA ALA A 272 6.67 -3.69 12.48
C ALA A 272 5.38 -4.14 11.79
N ASN A 273 4.44 -3.22 11.58
CA ASN A 273 3.20 -3.47 10.86
C ASN A 273 3.44 -3.69 9.37
N LEU A 274 4.39 -3.00 8.75
CA LEU A 274 4.78 -3.25 7.35
C LEU A 274 5.31 -4.69 7.19
N VAL A 275 6.19 -5.13 8.10
CA VAL A 275 6.71 -6.50 8.09
C VAL A 275 5.62 -7.52 8.31
N ARG A 276 4.75 -7.29 9.31
CA ARG A 276 3.62 -8.17 9.61
C ARG A 276 2.64 -8.25 8.44
N GLY A 277 2.34 -7.11 7.83
CA GLY A 277 1.50 -6.99 6.65
C GLY A 277 2.00 -7.82 5.48
N LEU A 278 3.27 -7.61 5.11
CA LEU A 278 3.90 -8.35 4.02
C LEU A 278 4.07 -9.85 4.34
N GLY A 279 4.58 -10.20 5.52
CA GLY A 279 4.95 -11.56 5.88
C GLY A 279 3.86 -12.42 6.50
N GLY A 280 2.75 -11.84 6.97
CA GLY A 280 1.68 -12.58 7.63
C GLY A 280 0.72 -13.25 6.64
N TYR A 281 0.09 -14.33 7.08
CA TYR A 281 -0.83 -15.13 6.24
C TYR A 281 -2.15 -14.38 5.97
N LYS A 282 -2.55 -14.29 4.71
CA LYS A 282 -3.66 -13.45 4.22
C LYS A 282 -4.88 -14.26 3.76
N GLY A 283 -4.80 -15.59 3.76
CA GLY A 283 -5.82 -16.44 3.13
C GLY A 283 -5.87 -16.20 1.62
N ARG A 284 -7.06 -16.24 1.03
CA ARG A 284 -7.27 -15.85 -0.38
C ARG A 284 -7.17 -14.34 -0.55
N VAL A 285 -6.58 -13.91 -1.65
CA VAL A 285 -6.44 -12.49 -2.00
C VAL A 285 -6.94 -12.28 -3.43
N THR A 286 -7.76 -11.25 -3.62
CA THR A 286 -8.26 -10.86 -4.94
C THR A 286 -8.02 -9.38 -5.18
N LEU A 287 -7.43 -9.05 -6.33
CA LEU A 287 -7.30 -7.69 -6.85
C LEU A 287 -8.20 -7.52 -8.07
N LYS A 288 -9.02 -6.48 -8.10
CA LYS A 288 -9.84 -6.15 -9.27
C LYS A 288 -9.59 -4.72 -9.70
N VAL A 289 -9.18 -4.57 -10.95
CA VAL A 289 -9.01 -3.27 -11.61
C VAL A 289 -10.34 -2.85 -12.22
N GLY A 290 -10.79 -1.65 -11.87
CA GLY A 290 -12.00 -1.04 -12.39
C GLY A 290 -11.81 -0.47 -13.80
N SER A 291 -12.67 0.46 -14.17
CA SER A 291 -12.63 1.12 -15.47
C SER A 291 -12.22 2.60 -15.31
N PRO A 292 -11.51 3.18 -16.30
CA PRO A 292 -11.21 4.60 -16.29
C PRO A 292 -12.46 5.46 -16.10
N LEU A 293 -12.37 6.48 -15.26
CA LEU A 293 -13.47 7.42 -15.03
C LEU A 293 -13.74 8.27 -16.28
N LYS A 294 -14.87 8.04 -16.95
CA LYS A 294 -15.22 8.70 -18.23
C LYS A 294 -16.33 9.77 -18.12
N SER A 295 -17.00 9.88 -16.98
CA SER A 295 -18.16 10.77 -16.79
C SER A 295 -17.79 12.25 -16.62
N ASN A 296 -18.76 13.14 -16.87
CA ASN A 296 -18.62 14.58 -16.63
C ASN A 296 -18.90 14.93 -15.16
N PHE A 297 -17.95 14.60 -14.28
CA PHE A 297 -18.04 14.92 -12.85
C PHE A 297 -18.04 16.44 -12.63
N ARG A 298 -18.79 16.90 -11.61
CA ARG A 298 -18.92 18.32 -11.29
C ARG A 298 -18.12 18.73 -10.06
N SER A 299 -17.71 17.77 -9.24
CA SER A 299 -16.98 18.02 -7.99
C SER A 299 -16.06 16.86 -7.61
N ALA A 300 -15.10 17.13 -6.74
CA ALA A 300 -14.24 16.11 -6.13
C ALA A 300 -15.05 15.04 -5.37
N GLN A 301 -16.19 15.43 -4.80
CA GLN A 301 -17.11 14.52 -4.11
C GLN A 301 -17.78 13.55 -5.07
N ASP A 302 -18.15 14.00 -6.28
CA ASP A 302 -18.75 13.10 -7.29
C ASP A 302 -17.72 12.07 -7.77
N VAL A 303 -16.47 12.49 -7.95
CA VAL A 303 -15.36 11.59 -8.30
C VAL A 303 -15.11 10.58 -7.18
N ALA A 304 -15.05 11.02 -5.92
CA ALA A 304 -14.87 10.13 -4.78
C ALA A 304 -15.99 9.08 -4.68
N LYS A 305 -17.25 9.48 -4.88
CA LYS A 305 -18.39 8.55 -4.89
C LYS A 305 -18.31 7.52 -6.00
N GLU A 306 -17.84 7.90 -7.18
CA GLU A 306 -17.65 6.97 -8.29
C GLU A 306 -16.51 5.98 -8.01
N ILE A 307 -15.40 6.44 -7.42
CA ILE A 307 -14.32 5.56 -6.96
C ILE A 307 -14.88 4.57 -5.94
N ASP A 308 -15.61 5.05 -4.93
CA ASP A 308 -16.23 4.20 -3.92
C ASP A 308 -17.22 3.20 -4.54
N GLN A 309 -18.01 3.63 -5.52
CA GLN A 309 -18.93 2.75 -6.24
C GLN A 309 -18.19 1.59 -6.91
N GLN A 310 -17.17 1.88 -7.72
CA GLN A 310 -16.43 0.82 -8.42
C GLN A 310 -15.66 -0.07 -7.45
N ILE A 311 -15.12 0.47 -6.36
CA ILE A 311 -14.45 -0.33 -5.32
C ILE A 311 -15.44 -1.29 -4.65
N ARG A 312 -16.65 -0.83 -4.29
CA ARG A 312 -17.71 -1.66 -3.70
C ARG A 312 -18.17 -2.76 -4.65
N GLU A 313 -18.39 -2.43 -5.92
CA GLU A 313 -18.80 -3.39 -6.95
C GLU A 313 -17.76 -4.50 -7.12
N ASN A 314 -16.48 -4.12 -7.14
CA ASN A 314 -15.34 -5.01 -7.33
C ASN A 314 -14.88 -5.76 -6.08
N LEU A 315 -15.34 -5.37 -4.89
CA LEU A 315 -14.96 -6.05 -3.65
C LEU A 315 -15.39 -7.53 -3.68
N VAL A 316 -14.52 -8.42 -3.19
CA VAL A 316 -14.82 -9.86 -3.04
C VAL A 316 -15.06 -10.15 -1.57
N LEU A 317 -16.20 -10.78 -1.27
CA LEU A 317 -16.56 -11.21 0.07
C LEU A 317 -16.16 -12.68 0.25
N PHE A 318 -15.54 -12.97 1.37
CA PHE A 318 -15.20 -14.32 1.81
C PHE A 318 -16.22 -14.80 2.86
N PRO A 319 -16.32 -16.12 3.13
CA PRO A 319 -17.21 -16.66 4.16
C PRO A 319 -17.03 -15.99 5.52
N ILE A 320 -15.80 -15.56 5.85
CA ILE A 320 -15.53 -14.89 7.13
C ILE A 320 -16.21 -13.53 7.25
N ASN A 321 -16.39 -12.81 6.14
CA ASN A 321 -17.06 -11.52 6.15
C ASN A 321 -18.53 -11.66 6.54
N HIS A 322 -19.21 -12.63 5.91
CA HIS A 322 -20.60 -12.95 6.23
C HIS A 322 -20.78 -13.48 7.65
N TRP A 323 -19.87 -14.35 8.10
CA TRP A 323 -19.91 -14.85 9.47
C TRP A 323 -19.72 -13.71 10.49
N ALA A 324 -18.71 -12.86 10.33
CA ALA A 324 -18.47 -11.74 11.22
C ALA A 324 -19.67 -10.78 11.25
N TYR A 325 -20.27 -10.51 10.09
CA TYR A 325 -21.49 -9.72 9.99
C TYR A 325 -22.65 -10.35 10.78
N SER A 326 -22.87 -11.67 10.66
CA SER A 326 -23.91 -12.37 11.42
C SER A 326 -23.72 -12.32 12.95
N GLN A 327 -22.47 -12.22 13.42
CA GLN A 327 -22.18 -12.08 14.85
C GLN A 327 -22.58 -10.69 15.37
N ILE A 328 -22.32 -9.64 14.57
CA ILE A 328 -22.64 -8.26 14.94
C ILE A 328 -24.15 -8.00 14.88
N GLU A 329 -24.85 -8.55 13.89
CA GLU A 329 -26.31 -8.44 13.76
C GLU A 329 -27.08 -9.36 14.73
N ALA A 330 -26.39 -10.01 15.68
CA ALA A 330 -26.96 -10.91 16.69
C ALA A 330 -27.76 -12.11 16.14
N ILE A 331 -27.52 -12.49 14.88
CA ILE A 331 -28.09 -13.69 14.23
C ILE A 331 -27.41 -14.97 14.76
N LYS A 332 -26.25 -14.84 15.44
CA LYS A 332 -25.53 -15.90 16.18
C LYS A 332 -25.35 -17.20 15.38
N GLN A 333 -24.82 -17.10 14.17
CA GLN A 333 -24.42 -18.29 13.42
C GLN A 333 -23.17 -18.93 14.05
N PRO A 334 -23.13 -20.25 14.27
CA PRO A 334 -21.94 -20.90 14.79
C PRO A 334 -20.78 -20.71 13.81
N LEU A 335 -19.56 -20.61 14.34
CA LEU A 335 -18.36 -20.66 13.52
C LEU A 335 -18.25 -22.08 12.95
N ASP A 336 -18.61 -22.23 11.67
CA ASP A 336 -18.55 -23.51 10.95
C ASP A 336 -17.16 -24.18 11.04
N SER A 337 -17.15 -25.50 10.90
CA SER A 337 -15.97 -26.33 10.69
C SER A 337 -15.10 -25.86 9.51
N ASN A 338 -15.71 -25.22 8.50
CA ASN A 338 -15.04 -24.67 7.32
C ASN A 338 -14.11 -23.47 7.58
N PHE A 339 -14.15 -22.85 8.76
CA PHE A 339 -13.21 -21.78 9.10
C PHE A 339 -11.84 -22.35 9.46
N THR A 340 -10.79 -21.78 8.87
CA THR A 340 -9.41 -22.22 9.09
C THR A 340 -8.99 -22.02 10.55
N ASP A 341 -8.11 -22.89 11.05
CA ASP A 341 -7.53 -22.74 12.40
C ASP A 341 -6.80 -21.40 12.58
N ASN A 342 -6.31 -20.81 11.49
CA ASN A 342 -5.71 -19.48 11.48
C ASN A 342 -6.67 -18.40 12.01
N PHE A 343 -7.93 -18.39 11.58
CA PHE A 343 -8.88 -17.39 12.05
C PHE A 343 -9.21 -17.58 13.54
N ARG A 344 -9.42 -18.83 13.98
CA ARG A 344 -9.66 -19.14 15.40
C ARG A 344 -8.51 -18.68 16.28
N GLN A 345 -7.27 -18.93 15.84
CA GLN A 345 -6.08 -18.48 16.55
C GLN A 345 -6.03 -16.94 16.66
N ARG A 346 -6.29 -16.22 15.56
CA ARG A 346 -6.32 -14.76 15.53
C ARG A 346 -7.39 -14.18 16.47
N LEU A 347 -8.61 -14.69 16.40
CA LEU A 347 -9.71 -14.27 17.27
C LEU A 347 -9.41 -14.56 18.75
N SER A 348 -8.82 -15.72 19.05
CA SER A 348 -8.45 -16.08 20.43
C SER A 348 -7.33 -15.20 20.98
N GLY A 349 -6.36 -14.80 20.13
CA GLY A 349 -5.29 -13.88 20.47
C GLY A 349 -5.72 -12.41 20.54
N CYS A 350 -6.94 -12.09 20.10
CA CYS A 350 -7.50 -10.75 20.22
C CYS A 350 -8.05 -10.52 21.65
N PRO A 351 -7.58 -9.47 22.37
CA PRO A 351 -8.11 -9.11 23.68
C PRO A 351 -9.63 -8.91 23.66
N GLU A 352 -10.32 -9.28 24.74
CA GLU A 352 -11.80 -9.31 24.74
C GLU A 352 -12.44 -7.96 24.45
N ASN A 353 -11.86 -6.87 24.97
CA ASN A 353 -12.30 -5.50 24.70
C ASN A 353 -12.09 -5.07 23.24
N ALA A 354 -11.18 -5.71 22.51
CA ALA A 354 -10.89 -5.43 21.11
C ALA A 354 -11.68 -6.30 20.13
N ARG A 355 -12.26 -7.43 20.58
CA ARG A 355 -13.01 -8.37 19.72
C ARG A 355 -14.16 -7.71 18.93
N PRO A 356 -14.95 -6.75 19.45
CA PRO A 356 -15.98 -6.09 18.66
C PRO A 356 -15.41 -5.33 17.45
N PHE A 357 -14.26 -4.68 17.61
CA PHE A 357 -13.57 -3.96 16.53
C PHE A 357 -12.95 -4.92 15.51
N PHE A 358 -12.37 -6.02 16.00
CA PHE A 358 -11.88 -7.11 15.15
C PHE A 358 -13.00 -7.67 14.25
N LEU A 359 -14.16 -8.01 14.84
CA LEU A 359 -15.30 -8.51 14.06
C LEU A 359 -15.85 -7.45 13.10
N SER A 360 -15.92 -6.19 13.54
CA SER A 360 -16.40 -5.07 12.69
C SER A 360 -15.55 -4.94 11.42
N MET A 361 -14.24 -5.08 11.54
CA MET A 361 -13.33 -5.04 10.39
C MET A 361 -13.64 -6.12 9.34
N TYR A 362 -14.04 -7.31 9.76
CA TYR A 362 -14.45 -8.38 8.82
C TYR A 362 -15.90 -8.23 8.34
N ALA A 363 -16.79 -7.63 9.13
CA ALA A 363 -18.20 -7.44 8.79
C ALA A 363 -18.45 -6.25 7.85
N ASN A 364 -17.68 -5.17 8.00
CA ASN A 364 -17.85 -3.92 7.26
C ASN A 364 -17.74 -4.06 5.73
N PRO A 365 -16.91 -4.96 5.15
CA PRO A 365 -16.99 -5.31 3.74
C PRO A 365 -18.41 -5.68 3.25
N VAL A 366 -19.19 -6.40 4.07
CA VAL A 366 -20.60 -6.75 3.74
C VAL A 366 -21.47 -5.50 3.76
N ARG A 367 -21.28 -4.63 4.75
CA ARG A 367 -22.00 -3.35 4.87
C ARG A 367 -21.66 -2.41 3.71
N ASN A 368 -20.39 -2.32 3.32
CA ASN A 368 -19.94 -1.53 2.17
C ASN A 368 -20.69 -1.95 0.92
N LYS A 369 -20.72 -3.27 0.61
CA LYS A 369 -21.46 -3.80 -0.55
C LYS A 369 -22.97 -3.53 -0.51
N ALA A 370 -23.56 -3.43 0.67
CA ALA A 370 -25.00 -3.19 0.83
C ALA A 370 -25.39 -1.71 0.69
N GLN A 371 -24.44 -0.77 0.69
CA GLN A 371 -24.70 0.64 0.47
C GLN A 371 -25.00 0.89 -1.01
N THR A 372 -26.21 1.38 -1.30
CA THR A 372 -26.56 2.02 -2.57
C THR A 372 -25.85 3.36 -2.70
#